data_AF-A0A969WZ51-F1
#
_entry.id   AF-A0A969WZ51-F1
#
_cell.length_a   1.000
_cell.length_b   1.000
_cell.length_c   1.000
_cell.angle_alpha   90.00
_cell.angle_beta   90.00
_cell.angle_gamma   90.00
#
_symmetry.space_group_name_H-M   'P 1'
#
loop_
_entity.id
_entity.type
_entity.pdbx_description
1 polymer ?
#
loop_
_entity_poly.entity_id
_entity_poly.type
_entity_poly.pdbx_seq_one_letter_code
_entity_poly.pdbx_strand_id
1 'polypeptide(L)' 'MISPKFFIDTLSTRGITFYAGVPDSLLKYLCAYITDYSTKENNIITANEGAAVGLAAGYHLATGKTGVV' A
#
# COMPACT_ATOMS: atom_id res chain seq x y z
N MET A 1 -2.83 14.73 -13.33
CA MET A 1 -2.43 13.62 -12.43
C MET A 1 -3.47 13.45 -11.36
N ILE A 2 -3.73 12.21 -10.93
CA ILE A 2 -4.65 11.90 -9.82
C ILE A 2 -3.99 12.31 -8.49
N SER A 3 -4.72 12.93 -7.57
CA SER A 3 -4.15 13.30 -6.26
C SER A 3 -3.97 12.05 -5.37
N PRO A 4 -2.85 11.91 -4.63
CA PRO A 4 -2.63 10.80 -3.69
C PRO A 4 -3.77 10.63 -2.69
N LYS A 5 -4.25 11.74 -2.11
CA LYS A 5 -5.38 11.75 -1.18
C LYS A 5 -6.61 11.09 -1.77
N PHE A 6 -7.07 11.58 -2.92
CA PHE A 6 -8.25 11.00 -3.59
C PHE A 6 -8.09 9.50 -3.84
N PHE A 7 -6.91 9.08 -4.31
CA PHE A 7 -6.65 7.67 -4.60
C PHE A 7 -6.70 6.79 -3.34
N ILE A 8 -5.98 7.18 -2.29
CA ILE A 8 -5.91 6.43 -1.03
C ILE A 8 -7.25 6.43 -0.29
N ASP A 9 -7.94 7.57 -0.25
CA ASP A 9 -9.28 7.65 0.35
C ASP A 9 -10.26 6.74 -0.42
N THR A 10 -10.19 6.71 -1.76
CA THR A 10 -11.01 5.81 -2.58
C THR A 10 -10.75 4.34 -2.25
N LEU A 11 -9.48 3.93 -2.08
CA LEU A 11 -9.13 2.57 -1.66
C LEU A 11 -9.66 2.24 -0.27
N SER A 12 -9.51 3.17 0.68
CA SER A 12 -9.98 3.01 2.05
C SER A 12 -11.50 2.84 2.13
N THR A 13 -12.28 3.60 1.33
CA THR A 13 -13.74 3.42 1.26
C THR A 13 -14.17 2.05 0.74
N ARG A 14 -13.27 1.32 0.06
CA ARG A 14 -13.48 -0.06 -0.42
C ARG A 14 -12.88 -1.11 0.53
N GLY A 15 -12.40 -0.70 1.71
CA GLY A 15 -11.77 -1.60 2.68
C GLY A 15 -10.35 -2.03 2.32
N ILE A 16 -9.71 -1.35 1.36
CA ILE A 16 -8.33 -1.64 0.93
C ILE A 16 -7.41 -0.68 1.68
N THR A 17 -6.79 -1.18 2.75
CA THR A 17 -6.00 -0.37 3.69
C THR A 17 -4.61 -0.92 3.96
N PHE A 18 -4.21 -2.02 3.31
CA PHE A 18 -2.90 -2.63 3.46
C PHE A 18 -2.05 -2.36 2.22
N TYR A 19 -0.85 -1.84 2.43
CA TYR A 19 0.12 -1.43 1.41
C TYR A 19 1.44 -2.15 1.66
N ALA A 20 2.00 -2.77 0.62
CA ALA A 20 3.33 -3.36 0.65
C ALA A 20 4.10 -2.92 -0.59
N GLY A 21 5.31 -2.41 -0.45
CA GLY A 21 6.05 -1.91 -1.62
C GLY A 21 7.44 -1.40 -1.30
N VAL A 22 8.09 -0.81 -2.30
CA VAL A 22 9.41 -0.17 -2.19
C VAL A 22 9.29 1.34 -2.45
N PRO A 23 10.25 2.16 -1.99
CA PRO A 23 10.28 3.57 -2.33
C PRO A 23 10.48 3.79 -3.82
N ASP A 24 9.66 4.64 -4.44
CA ASP A 24 9.78 5.00 -5.85
C ASP A 24 9.77 6.52 -6.04
N SER A 25 10.67 7.03 -6.89
CA SER A 25 10.87 8.47 -7.08
C SER A 25 9.78 9.13 -7.93
N LEU A 26 9.16 8.39 -8.85
CA LEU A 26 8.03 8.86 -9.66
C LEU A 26 6.74 8.88 -8.84
N LEU A 27 6.62 7.95 -7.89
CA LEU A 27 5.49 7.85 -6.95
C LEU A 27 5.76 8.54 -5.61
N LYS A 28 6.81 9.34 -5.46
CA LYS A 28 7.24 9.94 -4.18
C LYS A 28 6.12 10.61 -3.38
N TYR A 29 5.19 11.31 -4.05
CA TYR A 29 4.07 11.97 -3.37
C TYR A 29 3.02 10.99 -2.87
N LEU A 30 2.82 9.88 -3.58
CA LEU A 30 1.97 8.77 -3.12
C LEU A 30 2.63 8.04 -1.94
N CYS A 31 3.91 7.70 -2.05
CA CYS A 31 4.66 7.04 -0.98
C CYS A 31 4.68 7.88 0.31
N ALA A 32 4.91 9.19 0.18
CA ALA A 32 4.85 10.13 1.31
C ALA A 32 3.45 10.14 1.94
N TYR A 33 2.40 10.26 1.13
CA TYR A 33 1.03 10.24 1.63
C TYR A 33 0.68 8.92 2.34
N ILE A 34 1.07 7.76 1.80
CA ILE A 34 0.82 6.47 2.47
C ILE A 34 1.56 6.43 3.81
N THR A 35 2.81 6.90 3.85
CA THR A 35 3.65 6.92 5.06
C THR A 35 3.07 7.82 6.15
N ASP A 36 2.54 8.98 5.78
CA ASP A 36 2.02 9.97 6.74
C ASP A 36 0.64 9.57 7.32
N TYR A 37 -0.16 8.83 6.55
CA TYR A 37 -1.58 8.56 6.89
C TYR A 37 -1.90 7.09 7.18
N SER A 38 -0.96 6.16 7.00
CA SER A 38 -1.14 4.73 7.32
C SER A 38 -0.37 4.33 8.57
N THR A 39 -0.87 3.32 9.28
CA THR A 39 -0.10 2.73 10.38
C THR A 39 1.07 1.90 9.85
N LYS A 40 2.07 1.64 10.68
CA LYS A 40 3.23 0.81 10.29
C LYS A 40 2.84 -0.62 9.93
N GLU A 41 1.78 -1.13 10.53
CA GLU A 41 1.25 -2.48 10.26
C GLU A 41 0.51 -2.54 8.91
N ASN A 42 -0.02 -1.40 8.47
CA ASN A 42 -0.75 -1.26 7.23
C ASN A 42 0.11 -0.75 6.07
N ASN A 43 1.34 -0.28 6.31
CA ASN A 43 2.29 0.13 5.28
C ASN A 43 3.66 -0.50 5.52
N ILE A 44 3.96 -1.56 4.78
CA ILE A 44 5.19 -2.35 4.91
C ILE A 44 6.12 -2.05 3.75
N ILE A 45 7.27 -1.43 4.05
CA ILE A 45 8.35 -1.28 3.09
C ILE A 45 9.11 -2.60 2.98
N THR A 46 9.10 -3.22 1.81
CA THR A 46 9.77 -4.50 1.54
C THR A 46 11.17 -4.29 0.95
N ALA A 47 11.95 -5.38 0.91
CA ALA A 47 13.29 -5.34 0.33
C ALA A 47 13.29 -5.22 -1.22
N ASN A 48 12.22 -5.66 -1.87
CA ASN A 48 12.00 -5.59 -3.32
C ASN A 48 10.51 -5.81 -3.65
N GLU A 49 10.14 -5.59 -4.90
CA GLU A 49 8.79 -5.71 -5.44
C GLU A 49 8.27 -7.16 -5.37
N GLY A 50 9.14 -8.16 -5.59
CA GLY A 50 8.77 -9.57 -5.45
C GLY A 50 8.32 -9.92 -4.02
N ALA A 51 9.02 -9.39 -3.02
CA ALA A 51 8.65 -9.52 -1.62
C ALA A 51 7.35 -8.76 -1.31
N ALA A 52 7.09 -7.62 -1.94
CA ALA A 52 5.85 -6.87 -1.80
C ALA A 52 4.64 -7.68 -2.30
N VAL A 53 4.76 -8.27 -3.49
CA VAL A 53 3.74 -9.18 -4.05
C VAL A 53 3.52 -10.38 -3.15
N GLY A 54 4.59 -11.03 -2.70
CA GLY A 54 4.49 -12.18 -1.79
C GLY A 54 3.79 -11.85 -0.48
N LEU A 55 4.10 -10.69 0.11
CA LEU A 55 3.47 -10.22 1.35
C LEU A 55 1.99 -9.90 1.14
N ALA A 56 1.63 -9.18 0.08
CA ALA A 56 0.23 -8.87 -0.23
C ALA A 56 -0.58 -10.14 -0.53
N ALA A 57 0.01 -11.12 -1.22
CA ALA A 57 -0.60 -12.42 -1.46
C ALA A 57 -0.82 -13.18 -0.14
N GLY A 58 0.18 -13.23 0.74
CA GLY A 58 0.07 -13.86 2.06
C GLY A 58 -1.01 -13.18 2.93
N TYR A 59 -1.05 -11.85 2.94
CA TYR A 59 -2.09 -11.07 3.60
C TYR A 59 -3.49 -11.44 3.09
N HIS A 60 -3.66 -11.56 1.77
CA HIS A 60 -4.93 -11.95 1.18
C HIS A 60 -5.34 -13.36 1.58
N LEU A 61 -4.43 -14.34 1.50
CA LEU A 61 -4.70 -15.72 1.89
C LEU A 61 -5.08 -15.83 3.39
N ALA A 62 -4.44 -15.05 4.25
CA ALA A 62 -4.68 -15.09 5.69
C ALA A 62 -5.99 -14.39 6.12
N THR A 63 -6.40 -13.34 5.40
CA THR A 63 -7.48 -12.44 5.86
C THR A 63 -8.68 -12.34 4.93
N GLY A 64 -8.56 -12.82 3.68
CA GLY A 64 -9.52 -12.60 2.61
C GLY A 64 -9.57 -11.16 2.08
N LYS A 65 -8.79 -10.22 2.64
CA LYS A 65 -8.77 -8.80 2.23
C LYS A 65 -7.76 -8.55 1.12
N THR A 66 -7.96 -7.50 0.33
CA THR A 66 -7.04 -7.13 -0.75
C THR A 66 -5.94 -6.19 -0.22
N GLY A 67 -4.68 -6.49 -0.58
CA GLY A 67 -3.54 -5.60 -0.36
C GLY A 67 -3.15 -4.87 -1.65
N VAL A 68 -2.54 -3.69 -1.49
CA VAL A 68 -1.96 -2.89 -2.58
C VAL A 68 -0.47 -3.18 -2.66
N VAL A 69 0.01 -3.33 -3.89
CA VAL A 69 1.44 -3.46 -4.24
C VAL A 69 1.83 -2.35 -5.19
#